data_AF-B4Z9C2-F1
#
_entry.id   AF-B4Z9C2-F1
#
_cell.length_a   1.000
_cell.length_b   1.000
_cell.length_c   1.000
_cell.angle_alpha   90.00
_cell.angle_beta   90.00
_cell.angle_gamma   90.00
#
_symmetry.space_group_name_H-M   'P 1'
#
loop_
_entity.id
_entity.type
_entity.pdbx_description
1 polymer ?
#
loop_
_entity_poly.entity_id
_entity_poly.type
_entity_poly.pdbx_seq_one_letter_code
_entity_poly.pdbx_strand_id
1 'polypeptide(L)' 'GIIGVNRKGQVLSVCVEEENIIPYITNVLQNPDLALRMAV' A
#
# COMPACT_ATOMS: atom_id res chain seq x y z
N GLY A 1 -5.05 2.54 -7.67
CA GLY A 1 -5.58 1.27 -7.14
C GLY A 1 -5.74 0.26 -8.25
N ILE A 2 -6.04 -0.99 -7.91
CA ILE A 2 -6.30 -2.09 -8.84
C ILE A 2 -7.64 -2.72 -8.44
N ILE A 3 -8.47 -3.05 -9.44
CA ILE A 3 -9.74 -3.76 -9.26
C ILE A 3 -9.64 -5.12 -9.94
N GLY A 4 -10.14 -6.17 -9.28
CA GLY A 4 -10.13 -7.53 -9.81
C GLY A 4 -11.32 -8.35 -9.34
N VAL A 5 -11.59 -9.45 -10.04
CA VAL A 5 -12.65 -10.40 -9.72
C VAL A 5 -12.05 -11.77 -9.49
N ASN A 6 -12.38 -12.43 -8.38
CA ASN A 6 -11.91 -13.80 -8.11
C ASN A 6 -12.85 -14.86 -8.73
N ARG A 7 -12.43 -16.15 -8.74
CA ARG A 7 -13.24 -17.25 -9.30
C ARG A 7 -14.60 -17.46 -8.62
N LYS A 8 -14.81 -16.91 -7.41
CA LYS A 8 -16.08 -16.92 -6.70
C LYS A 8 -17.02 -15.78 -7.12
N GLY A 9 -16.58 -14.89 -8.01
CA GLY A 9 -17.33 -13.74 -8.47
C GLY A 9 -17.28 -12.52 -7.54
N GLN A 10 -16.42 -12.53 -6.50
CA GLN A 10 -16.26 -11.36 -5.63
C GLN A 10 -15.45 -10.30 -6.36
N VAL A 11 -15.96 -9.06 -6.35
CA VAL A 11 -15.22 -7.88 -6.82
C VAL A 11 -14.37 -7.36 -5.66
N LEU A 12 -13.07 -7.24 -5.89
CA LEU A 12 -12.08 -6.78 -4.92
C LEU A 12 -11.41 -5.52 -5.47
N SER A 13 -11.14 -4.57 -4.60
CA SER A 13 -10.38 -3.36 -4.90
C SER A 13 -9.26 -3.22 -3.89
N VAL A 14 -8.07 -2.86 -4.37
CA VAL A 14 -6.90 -2.59 -3.52
C VAL A 14 -6.32 -1.24 -3.91
N CYS A 15 -6.08 -0.39 -2.93
CA CYS A 15 -5.38 0.88 -3.08
C CYS A 15 -4.38 1.07 -1.95
N VAL A 16 -3.50 2.05 -2.11
CA VAL A 16 -2.59 2.47 -1.04
C VAL A 16 -3.41 3.18 0.03
N GLU A 17 -3.12 2.91 1.30
CA GLU A 17 -3.64 3.68 2.42
C GLU A 17 -2.67 4.84 2.70
N GLU A 18 -3.03 6.04 2.24
CA GLU A 18 -2.13 7.19 2.19
C GLU A 18 -1.64 7.63 3.59
N GLU A 19 -2.47 7.48 4.62
CA GLU A 19 -2.11 7.84 6.00
C GLU A 19 -1.11 6.85 6.62
N ASN A 20 -1.13 5.59 6.20
CA ASN A 20 -0.37 4.51 6.85
C ASN A 20 0.81 3.99 6.03
N ILE A 21 0.89 4.29 4.73
CA ILE A 21 1.94 3.74 3.86
C ILE A 21 3.34 4.19 4.30
N ILE A 22 3.51 5.46 4.70
CA ILE A 22 4.81 5.98 5.14
C ILE A 22 5.22 5.39 6.51
N PRO A 23 4.36 5.39 7.55
CA PRO A 23 4.64 4.69 8.80
C PRO A 23 4.96 3.20 8.61
N TYR A 24 4.25 2.51 7.71
CA TYR A 24 4.47 1.09 7.43
C TYR A 24 5.85 0.85 6.82
N ILE A 25 6.23 1.63 5.79
CA ILE A 25 7.56 1.50 5.16
C ILE A 25 8.67 1.82 6.16
N THR A 26 8.47 2.82 7.03
CA THR A 26 9.47 3.24 8.02
C THR A 26 9.66 2.21 9.13
N ASN A 27 8.57 1.74 9.75
CA ASN A 27 8.64 0.98 11.00
C ASN A 27 8.57 -0.54 10.79
N VAL A 28 7.79 -0.99 9.81
CA VAL A 28 7.59 -2.43 9.55
C VAL A 28 8.64 -2.94 8.57
N LEU A 29 8.80 -2.26 7.43
CA LEU A 29 9.81 -2.63 6.44
C LEU A 29 11.23 -2.15 6.82
N GLN A 30 11.35 -1.31 7.84
CA GLN A 30 12.62 -0.72 8.29
C GLN A 30 13.40 -0.08 7.12
N ASN A 31 12.69 0.59 6.21
CA ASN A 31 13.25 1.19 5.00
C ASN A 31 13.01 2.71 4.95
N PRO A 32 13.72 3.49 5.77
CA PRO A 32 13.52 4.94 5.85
C PRO A 32 13.87 5.67 4.55
N ASP A 33 14.81 5.17 3.75
CA ASP A 33 15.18 5.78 2.46
C ASP A 33 14.02 5.72 1.47
N LEU A 34 13.32 4.59 1.39
CA LEU A 34 12.12 4.45 0.56
C LEU A 34 10.97 5.31 1.10
N ALA A 35 10.75 5.32 2.42
CA ALA A 35 9.72 6.14 3.04
C ALA A 35 9.92 7.62 2.69
N LEU A 36 11.16 8.12 2.77
CA LEU A 36 11.48 9.50 2.40
C LEU A 36 11.22 9.76 0.91
N ARG A 37 11.60 8.85 0.02
CA ARG A 37 11.36 9.00 -1.44
C ARG A 37 9.88 9.00 -1.81
N MET A 38 9.03 8.32 -1.04
CA MET A 38 7.59 8.24 -1.30
C MET A 38 6.78 9.35 -0.62
N ALA A 39 7.34 10.05 0.37
CA ALA A 39 6.67 11.12 1.10
C ALA A 39 6.69 12.48 0.37
N VAL A 40 7.38 12.58 -0.78
CA VAL A 40 7.59 13.83 -1.55
C VAL A 40 6.74 13.87 -2.81
#